data_AF-A0A433ECE4-F1
#
_entry.id   AF-A0A433ECE4-F1
#
_cell.length_a   1.000
_cell.length_b   1.000
_cell.length_c   1.000
_cell.angle_alpha   90.00
_cell.angle_beta   90.00
_cell.angle_gamma   90.00
#
_symmetry.space_group_name_H-M   'P 1'
#
loop_
_entity.id
_entity.type
_entity.pdbx_description
1 polymer ?
#
loop_
_entity_poly.entity_id
_entity_poly.type
_entity_poly.pdbx_seq_one_letter_code
_entity_poly.pdbx_strand_id
1 'polypeptide(L)'
;MNASNKQIWAGRSRPLTLNLSGMLYLCYRVAVLFLPIIVFAFLLVIGGLLGDQGQHIYFTPGRVEMREGKLAAGLVVLGLLIMWLVVTCALIPAVIHELGHALALRYVAGVRHIRIESTPLRFSLLTPHEDLTPKSSLMVAVAGPAAAFIGGTVWQLMGHSFIAFWWYMHLIMLLPLFGDGKELVKAITAIRAPGA
;
A
#
# COMPACT_ATOMS: atom_id res chain seq x y z
N MET A 1 28.81 -21.24 22.30
CA MET A 1 27.75 -22.06 21.66
C MET A 1 27.17 -21.26 20.49
N ASN A 2 26.99 -21.94 19.36
CA ASN A 2 26.97 -21.43 17.98
C ASN A 2 26.06 -20.24 17.64
N ALA A 3 26.66 -19.24 17.00
CA ALA A 3 26.01 -18.12 16.31
C ALA A 3 25.66 -18.48 14.84
N SER A 4 24.95 -19.60 14.60
CA SER A 4 24.70 -20.08 13.23
C SER A 4 23.24 -20.32 12.87
N ASN A 5 22.27 -19.72 13.57
CA ASN A 5 20.85 -20.07 13.35
C ASN A 5 19.84 -18.91 13.30
N LYS A 6 20.24 -17.74 12.82
CA LYS A 6 19.32 -16.61 12.51
C LYS A 6 19.23 -16.27 11.03
N GLN A 7 19.53 -17.24 10.15
CA GLN A 7 19.69 -16.99 8.71
C GLN A 7 18.73 -17.80 7.82
N ILE A 8 17.60 -18.30 8.34
CA ILE A 8 16.75 -19.24 7.61
C ILE A 8 15.49 -18.59 7.00
N TRP A 9 15.14 -17.34 7.31
CA TRP A 9 13.93 -16.69 6.73
C TRP A 9 14.08 -15.26 6.23
N ALA A 10 15.29 -14.69 6.26
CA ALA A 10 15.56 -13.40 5.62
C ALA A 10 15.82 -13.63 4.13
N GLY A 11 14.75 -13.60 3.32
CA GLY A 11 14.89 -13.51 1.87
C GLY A 11 15.89 -12.41 1.54
N ARG A 12 17.02 -12.76 0.92
CA ARG A 12 18.06 -11.83 0.49
C ARG A 12 17.48 -10.88 -0.55
N SER A 13 16.82 -9.81 -0.14
CA SER A 13 16.55 -8.69 -1.04
C SER A 13 17.89 -8.01 -1.30
N ARG A 14 18.30 -8.05 -2.58
CA ARG A 14 19.48 -7.33 -3.06
C ARG A 14 19.32 -5.85 -2.71
N PRO A 15 20.40 -5.14 -2.35
CA PRO A 15 20.33 -3.70 -2.12
C PRO A 15 19.74 -3.02 -3.35
N LEU A 16 18.62 -2.34 -3.16
CA LEU A 16 17.91 -1.57 -4.16
C LEU A 16 18.53 -0.19 -4.20
N THR A 17 18.87 0.27 -5.39
CA THR A 17 19.32 1.65 -5.59
C THR A 17 18.12 2.58 -5.59
N LEU A 18 18.18 3.72 -4.89
CA LEU A 18 17.15 4.76 -4.92
C LEU A 18 17.19 5.59 -6.23
N ASN A 19 17.36 4.92 -7.37
CA ASN A 19 17.19 5.47 -8.70
C ASN A 19 15.77 5.17 -9.22
N LEU A 20 15.46 5.62 -10.45
CA LEU A 20 14.13 5.42 -11.05
C LEU A 20 13.74 3.93 -11.09
N SER A 21 14.65 3.06 -11.48
CA SER A 21 14.39 1.61 -11.57
C SER A 21 14.10 0.99 -10.21
N GLY A 22 14.79 1.41 -9.15
CA GLY A 22 14.49 0.98 -7.79
C GLY A 22 13.15 1.51 -7.28
N MET A 23 12.81 2.77 -7.56
CA MET A 23 11.50 3.33 -7.22
C MET A 23 10.36 2.60 -7.95
N LEU A 24 10.54 2.25 -9.23
CA LEU A 24 9.56 1.45 -9.97
C LEU A 24 9.42 0.04 -9.38
N TYR A 25 10.53 -0.58 -8.98
CA TYR A 25 10.51 -1.88 -8.32
C TYR A 25 9.80 -1.81 -6.94
N LEU A 26 9.97 -0.70 -6.22
CA LEU A 26 9.25 -0.43 -4.97
C LEU A 26 7.74 -0.40 -5.23
N CYS A 27 7.28 0.39 -6.21
CA CYS A 27 5.88 0.45 -6.62
C CYS A 27 5.33 -0.93 -6.99
N TYR A 28 6.09 -1.72 -7.76
CA TYR A 28 5.72 -3.08 -8.11
C TYR A 28 5.55 -3.98 -6.87
N ARG A 29 6.48 -3.91 -5.92
CA ARG A 29 6.42 -4.73 -4.70
C ARG A 29 5.21 -4.39 -3.83
N VAL A 30 4.86 -3.10 -3.72
CA VAL A 30 3.62 -2.67 -3.05
C VAL A 30 2.40 -3.18 -3.81
N ALA A 31 2.38 -3.05 -5.14
CA ALA A 31 1.27 -3.50 -5.97
C ALA A 31 0.97 -5.00 -5.85
N VAL A 32 2.00 -5.84 -5.71
CA VAL A 32 1.85 -7.28 -5.52
C VAL A 32 1.05 -7.63 -4.26
N LEU A 33 1.06 -6.80 -3.21
CA LEU A 33 0.26 -7.03 -2.00
C LEU A 33 -1.25 -6.99 -2.27
N PHE A 34 -1.67 -6.22 -3.28
CA PHE A 34 -3.07 -6.04 -3.65
C PHE A 34 -3.53 -6.98 -4.76
N LEU A 35 -2.59 -7.72 -5.38
CA LEU A 35 -2.86 -8.62 -6.50
C LEU A 35 -3.97 -9.64 -6.24
N PRO A 36 -4.06 -10.31 -5.07
CA PRO A 36 -5.14 -11.28 -4.83
C PRO A 36 -6.53 -10.68 -4.92
N ILE A 37 -6.72 -9.47 -4.38
CA ILE A 37 -8.02 -8.78 -4.39
C ILE A 37 -8.33 -8.27 -5.81
N ILE A 38 -7.33 -7.76 -6.53
CA ILE A 38 -7.48 -7.33 -7.92
C ILE A 38 -7.86 -8.52 -8.81
N VAL A 39 -7.20 -9.67 -8.65
CA VAL A 39 -7.52 -10.91 -9.38
C VAL A 39 -8.93 -11.37 -9.06
N PHE A 40 -9.33 -11.37 -7.77
CA PHE A 40 -10.68 -11.73 -7.38
C PHE A 40 -11.73 -10.81 -8.04
N ALA A 41 -11.52 -9.49 -7.99
CA ALA A 41 -12.40 -8.52 -8.64
C ALA A 41 -12.49 -8.74 -10.15
N PHE A 42 -11.37 -9.07 -10.80
CA PHE A 42 -11.32 -9.39 -12.22
C PHE A 42 -12.07 -10.69 -12.56
N LEU A 43 -11.98 -11.71 -11.70
CA LEU A 43 -12.75 -12.95 -11.87
C LEU A 43 -14.26 -12.72 -11.77
N LEU A 44 -14.72 -11.79 -10.92
CA LEU A 44 -16.14 -11.39 -10.88
C LEU A 44 -16.57 -10.74 -12.20
N VAL A 45 -15.73 -9.90 -12.80
CA VAL A 45 -15.99 -9.30 -14.11
C VAL A 45 -16.07 -10.37 -15.20
N ILE A 46 -15.10 -11.30 -15.25
CA ILE A 46 -15.12 -12.39 -16.24
C ILE A 46 -16.36 -13.28 -16.05
N GLY A 47 -16.66 -13.68 -14.81
CA GLY A 47 -17.84 -14.50 -14.51
C GLY A 47 -19.15 -13.83 -14.94
N GLY A 48 -19.26 -12.52 -14.71
CA GLY A 48 -20.39 -11.74 -15.18
C GLY A 48 -20.48 -11.65 -16.71
N LEU A 49 -19.36 -11.40 -17.40
CA LEU A 49 -19.34 -11.32 -18.87
C LEU A 49 -19.61 -12.67 -19.55
N LEU A 50 -19.10 -13.77 -18.98
CA LEU A 50 -19.34 -15.12 -19.51
C LEU A 50 -20.75 -15.63 -19.19
N GLY A 51 -21.34 -15.20 -18.08
CA GLY A 51 -22.71 -15.55 -17.68
C GLY A 51 -23.81 -14.97 -18.58
N ASP A 52 -23.49 -13.98 -19.43
CA ASP A 52 -24.45 -13.35 -20.36
C ASP A 52 -24.54 -14.08 -21.73
N GLN A 53 -23.78 -15.15 -21.94
CA GLN A 53 -23.67 -15.85 -23.24
C GLN A 53 -24.87 -16.76 -23.60
N GLY A 54 -25.97 -16.72 -22.83
CA GLY A 54 -27.23 -17.29 -23.29
C GLY A 54 -28.31 -17.33 -22.22
N GLN A 55 -29.47 -16.70 -22.48
CA GLN A 55 -30.78 -17.36 -22.39
C GLN A 55 -31.96 -16.47 -22.82
N HIS A 56 -32.90 -17.11 -23.51
CA HIS A 56 -34.17 -16.57 -24.01
C HIS A 56 -35.12 -16.19 -22.86
N ILE A 57 -35.89 -15.12 -23.07
CA ILE A 57 -36.83 -14.55 -22.10
C ILE A 57 -38.14 -15.36 -22.15
N TYR A 58 -38.51 -16.04 -21.05
CA TYR A 58 -39.87 -16.52 -20.83
C TYR A 58 -40.56 -15.62 -19.80
N PHE A 59 -41.75 -15.11 -20.12
CA PHE A 59 -42.58 -14.35 -19.20
C PHE A 59 -43.62 -15.27 -18.57
N THR A 60 -43.51 -15.50 -17.26
CA THR A 60 -44.51 -16.23 -16.47
C THR A 60 -45.14 -15.26 -15.46
N PRO A 61 -46.47 -15.02 -15.47
CA PRO A 61 -47.12 -14.15 -14.50
C PRO A 61 -47.08 -14.76 -13.09
N GLY A 62 -46.69 -13.98 -12.08
CA GLY A 62 -46.85 -14.34 -10.65
C GLY A 62 -45.62 -14.88 -9.92
N ARG A 63 -44.43 -14.92 -10.53
CA ARG A 63 -43.18 -15.35 -9.88
C ARG A 63 -42.07 -14.31 -10.06
N VAL A 64 -41.40 -13.94 -8.97
CA VAL A 64 -40.15 -13.17 -9.05
C VAL A 64 -39.01 -14.17 -9.27
N GLU A 65 -38.75 -14.50 -10.53
CA GLU A 65 -37.54 -15.22 -10.91
C GLU A 65 -36.43 -14.19 -11.17
N MET A 66 -35.33 -14.26 -10.41
CA MET A 66 -34.13 -13.48 -10.72
C MET A 66 -33.56 -13.97 -12.05
N ARG A 67 -33.85 -13.23 -13.12
CA ARG A 67 -33.35 -13.51 -14.46
C ARG A 67 -31.82 -13.42 -14.46
N GLU A 68 -31.14 -14.52 -14.82
CA GLU A 68 -29.69 -14.71 -14.74
C GLU A 68 -28.86 -13.55 -15.33
N GLY A 69 -29.37 -12.88 -16.38
CA GLY A 69 -28.73 -11.67 -16.95
C GLY A 69 -28.60 -10.47 -15.99
N LYS A 70 -29.49 -10.33 -14.97
CA LYS A 70 -29.34 -9.29 -13.94
C LYS A 70 -28.25 -9.63 -12.92
N LEU A 71 -28.04 -10.92 -12.64
CA LEU A 71 -26.98 -11.39 -11.77
C LEU A 71 -25.61 -11.22 -12.45
N ALA A 72 -25.51 -11.59 -13.73
CA ALA A 72 -24.33 -11.41 -14.56
C ALA A 72 -23.87 -9.93 -14.61
N ALA A 73 -24.78 -9.01 -14.92
CA ALA A 73 -24.49 -7.57 -14.90
C ALA A 73 -24.09 -7.07 -13.50
N GLY A 74 -24.75 -7.57 -12.45
CA GLY A 74 -24.41 -7.24 -11.06
C GLY A 74 -22.99 -7.63 -10.67
N LEU A 75 -22.51 -8.81 -11.11
CA LEU A 75 -21.15 -9.28 -10.87
C LEU A 75 -20.10 -8.40 -11.58
N VAL A 76 -20.38 -7.95 -12.81
CA VAL A 76 -19.50 -7.02 -13.53
C VAL A 76 -19.38 -5.70 -12.80
N VAL A 77 -20.50 -5.09 -12.41
CA VAL A 77 -20.51 -3.81 -11.68
C VAL A 77 -19.80 -3.95 -10.34
N LEU A 78 -20.05 -5.03 -9.60
CA LEU A 78 -19.40 -5.30 -8.32
C LEU A 78 -17.89 -5.46 -8.48
N GLY A 79 -17.44 -6.25 -9.46
CA GLY A 79 -16.02 -6.45 -9.74
C GLY A 79 -15.32 -5.13 -10.11
N LEU A 80 -15.91 -4.32 -10.99
CA LEU A 80 -15.37 -3.01 -11.35
C LEU A 80 -15.31 -2.06 -10.16
N LEU A 81 -16.34 -2.04 -9.32
CA LEU A 81 -16.39 -1.20 -8.11
C LEU A 81 -15.30 -1.61 -7.11
N ILE A 82 -15.14 -2.90 -6.84
CA ILE A 82 -14.07 -3.42 -5.95
C ILE A 82 -12.72 -3.03 -6.50
N MET A 83 -12.48 -3.24 -7.80
CA MET A 83 -11.21 -2.90 -8.43
C MET A 83 -10.91 -1.40 -8.30
N TRP A 84 -11.88 -0.54 -8.60
CA TRP A 84 -11.74 0.91 -8.50
C TRP A 84 -11.44 1.35 -7.06
N LEU A 85 -12.17 0.82 -6.08
CA LEU A 85 -11.96 1.12 -4.66
C LEU A 85 -10.58 0.66 -4.17
N VAL A 86 -10.18 -0.57 -4.48
CA VAL A 86 -8.88 -1.10 -4.06
C VAL A 86 -7.74 -0.29 -4.65
N VAL A 87 -7.83 0.07 -5.93
CA VAL A 87 -6.81 0.87 -6.60
C VAL A 87 -6.72 2.27 -5.96
N THR A 88 -7.85 2.96 -5.83
CA THR A 88 -7.88 4.38 -5.42
C THR A 88 -7.72 4.59 -3.91
N CYS A 89 -8.29 3.71 -3.10
CA CYS A 89 -8.35 3.87 -1.65
C CYS A 89 -7.26 3.10 -0.90
N ALA A 90 -6.61 2.11 -1.53
CA ALA A 90 -5.62 1.28 -0.84
C ALA A 90 -4.27 1.25 -1.57
N LEU A 91 -4.24 0.85 -2.85
CA LEU A 91 -3.00 0.68 -3.60
C LEU A 91 -2.26 2.00 -3.82
N ILE A 92 -2.91 2.99 -4.44
CA ILE A 92 -2.29 4.28 -4.74
C ILE A 92 -1.78 4.97 -3.47
N PRO A 93 -2.57 5.14 -2.38
CA PRO A 93 -2.06 5.77 -1.17
C PRO A 93 -0.89 4.99 -0.54
N ALA A 94 -0.92 3.65 -0.55
CA ALA A 94 0.21 2.85 -0.07
C ALA A 94 1.48 3.05 -0.91
N VAL A 95 1.35 3.13 -2.25
CA VAL A 95 2.49 3.42 -3.13
C VAL A 95 3.05 4.82 -2.86
N ILE A 96 2.17 5.82 -2.74
CA ILE A 96 2.58 7.20 -2.45
C ILE A 96 3.25 7.31 -1.08
N HIS A 97 2.74 6.59 -0.08
CA HIS A 97 3.33 6.51 1.24
C HIS A 97 4.77 5.96 1.19
N GLU A 98 4.98 4.81 0.55
CA GLU A 98 6.33 4.22 0.44
C GLU A 98 7.28 5.07 -0.41
N LEU A 99 6.77 5.72 -1.46
CA LEU A 99 7.55 6.69 -2.24
C LEU A 99 7.95 7.90 -1.39
N GLY A 100 7.09 8.38 -0.50
CA GLY A 100 7.41 9.45 0.45
C GLY A 100 8.63 9.10 1.29
N HIS A 101 8.67 7.89 1.88
CA HIS A 101 9.83 7.40 2.60
C HIS A 101 11.08 7.29 1.71
N ALA A 102 10.95 6.71 0.52
CA ALA A 102 12.06 6.53 -0.41
C ALA A 102 12.68 7.87 -0.86
N LEU A 103 11.85 8.87 -1.13
CA LEU A 103 12.29 10.22 -1.48
C LEU A 103 12.98 10.89 -0.30
N ALA A 104 12.43 10.80 0.92
CA ALA A 104 13.08 11.34 2.10
C ALA A 104 14.44 10.67 2.38
N LEU A 105 14.53 9.35 2.23
CA LEU A 105 15.80 8.63 2.35
C LEU A 105 16.84 9.15 1.34
N ARG A 106 16.43 9.35 0.09
CA ARG A 106 17.32 9.86 -0.96
C ARG A 106 17.78 11.29 -0.73
N TYR A 107 16.84 12.19 -0.44
CA TYR A 107 17.08 13.63 -0.50
C TYR A 107 17.37 14.28 0.85
N VAL A 108 16.85 13.71 1.94
CA VAL A 108 17.08 14.22 3.31
C VAL A 108 18.23 13.48 3.96
N ALA A 109 18.24 12.15 3.86
CA ALA A 109 19.25 11.34 4.51
C ALA A 109 20.48 11.04 3.63
N GLY A 110 20.43 11.34 2.33
CA GLY A 110 21.53 11.07 1.39
C GLY A 110 21.72 9.59 1.04
N VAL A 111 20.78 8.73 1.45
CA VAL A 111 20.86 7.28 1.28
C VAL A 111 20.70 6.91 -0.19
N ARG A 112 21.62 6.09 -0.69
CA ARG A 112 21.57 5.61 -2.08
C ARG A 112 21.10 4.17 -2.21
N HIS A 113 21.27 3.38 -1.16
CA HIS A 113 20.96 1.97 -1.15
C HIS A 113 20.00 1.64 -0.02
N ILE A 114 18.85 1.07 -0.37
CA ILE A 114 17.85 0.60 0.57
C ILE A 114 17.63 -0.89 0.39
N ARG A 115 17.14 -1.56 1.43
CA ARG A 115 16.65 -2.93 1.35
C ARG A 115 15.16 -2.91 1.62
N ILE A 116 14.39 -3.55 0.75
CA ILE A 116 12.96 -3.76 0.98
C ILE A 116 12.81 -5.06 1.77
N GLU A 117 12.23 -4.98 2.95
CA GLU A 117 11.68 -6.14 3.64
C GLU A 117 10.16 -6.11 3.51
N SER A 118 9.63 -7.13 2.84
CA SER A 118 8.18 -7.32 2.74
C SER A 118 7.83 -8.72 3.21
N THR A 119 7.09 -8.81 4.30
CA THR A 119 6.30 -9.99 4.66
C THR A 119 4.85 -9.75 4.23
N PRO A 120 3.98 -10.78 4.20
CA PRO A 120 2.57 -10.59 3.87
C PRO A 120 1.83 -9.57 4.76
N LEU A 121 2.40 -9.25 5.93
CA LEU A 121 1.81 -8.36 6.94
C LEU A 121 2.64 -7.09 7.21
N ARG A 122 3.82 -6.95 6.60
CA ARG A 122 4.73 -5.84 6.89
C ARG A 122 5.51 -5.47 5.65
N PHE A 123 5.47 -4.20 5.29
CA PHE A 123 6.37 -3.60 4.32
C PHE A 123 7.27 -2.61 5.06
N SER A 124 8.58 -2.65 4.82
CA SER A 124 9.55 -1.81 5.53
C SER A 124 10.76 -1.55 4.65
N LEU A 125 11.19 -0.29 4.62
CA LEU A 125 12.48 0.09 4.06
C LEU A 125 13.56 0.04 5.14
N LEU A 126 14.67 -0.66 4.84
CA LEU A 126 15.85 -0.71 5.69
C LEU A 126 17.03 -0.03 5.01
N THR A 127 17.87 0.63 5.79
CA THR A 127 19.12 1.27 5.34
C THR A 127 20.30 0.44 5.84
N PRO A 128 20.76 -0.58 5.08
CA PRO A 128 21.63 -1.62 5.63
C PRO A 128 23.04 -1.16 6.07
N HIS A 129 23.49 0.05 5.70
CA HIS A 129 24.87 0.50 5.91
C HIS A 129 25.03 1.98 6.26
N GLU A 130 23.94 2.71 6.49
CA GLU A 130 23.98 4.16 6.69
C GLU A 130 23.27 4.51 8.00
N ASP A 131 24.05 5.01 8.97
CA ASP A 131 23.53 5.50 10.25
C ASP A 131 22.80 6.82 10.01
N LEU A 132 21.48 6.78 10.16
CA LEU A 132 20.65 7.97 10.04
C LEU A 132 20.82 8.85 11.28
N THR A 133 21.07 10.14 11.07
CA THR A 133 20.95 11.11 12.16
C THR A 133 19.55 11.08 12.75
N PRO A 134 19.35 11.36 14.05
CA PRO A 134 18.01 11.38 14.65
C PRO A 134 17.04 12.32 13.93
N LYS A 135 17.52 13.46 13.40
CA LYS A 135 16.69 14.39 12.62
C LYS A 135 16.28 13.83 11.26
N SER A 136 17.20 13.19 10.53
CA SER A 136 16.86 12.58 9.24
C SER A 136 15.95 11.37 9.42
N SER A 137 16.15 10.56 10.46
CA SER A 137 15.25 9.46 10.84
C SER A 137 13.83 9.97 11.14
N LEU A 138 13.70 11.06 11.91
CA LEU A 138 12.41 11.72 12.16
C LEU A 138 11.71 12.14 10.86
N MET A 139 12.43 12.84 9.98
CA MET A 139 11.88 13.31 8.71
C MET A 139 11.46 12.16 7.80
N VAL A 140 12.27 11.10 7.74
CA VAL A 140 11.94 9.89 6.97
C VAL A 140 10.68 9.23 7.53
N ALA A 141 10.56 9.06 8.85
CA ALA A 141 9.39 8.42 9.47
C ALA A 141 8.08 9.18 9.19
N VAL A 142 8.11 10.51 9.08
CA VAL A 142 6.91 11.31 8.79
C VAL A 142 6.61 11.39 7.29
N ALA A 143 7.60 11.21 6.42
CA ALA A 143 7.47 11.48 4.99
C ALA A 143 6.39 10.65 4.29
N GLY A 144 6.28 9.35 4.60
CA GLY A 144 5.25 8.50 4.00
C GLY A 144 3.83 8.88 4.41
N PRO A 145 3.50 8.94 5.71
CA PRO A 145 2.21 9.42 6.19
C PRO A 145 1.86 10.83 5.69
N ALA A 146 2.84 11.74 5.62
CA ALA A 146 2.64 13.10 5.11
C ALA A 146 2.32 13.11 3.60
N ALA A 147 3.00 12.29 2.79
CA ALA A 147 2.72 12.18 1.37
C ALA A 147 1.28 11.67 1.10
N ALA A 148 0.85 10.65 1.85
CA ALA A 148 -0.52 10.15 1.79
C ALA A 148 -1.54 11.21 2.27
N PHE A 149 -1.23 11.96 3.33
CA PHE A 149 -2.07 13.05 3.79
C PHE A 149 -2.28 14.16 2.74
N ILE A 150 -1.20 14.56 2.05
CA ILE A 150 -1.29 15.56 0.96
C ILE A 150 -2.20 15.04 -0.15
N GLY A 151 -2.04 13.79 -0.58
CA GLY A 151 -2.92 13.19 -1.59
C GLY A 151 -4.38 13.09 -1.14
N GLY A 152 -4.63 12.73 0.12
CA GLY A 152 -5.98 12.76 0.71
C GLY A 152 -6.60 14.16 0.70
N THR A 153 -5.80 15.19 0.95
CA THR A 153 -6.23 16.59 0.89
C THR A 153 -6.67 16.99 -0.51
N VAL A 154 -5.94 16.55 -1.55
CA VAL A 154 -6.35 16.76 -2.95
C VAL A 154 -7.71 16.11 -3.23
N TRP A 155 -7.91 14.85 -2.82
CA TRP A 155 -9.21 14.18 -2.96
C TRP A 155 -10.34 14.89 -2.21
N GLN A 156 -10.06 15.40 -1.01
CA GLN A 156 -11.01 16.14 -0.20
C GLN A 156 -11.45 17.44 -0.89
N LEU A 157 -10.50 18.19 -1.45
CA LEU A 157 -10.77 19.42 -2.19
C LEU A 157 -11.56 19.18 -3.48
N MET A 158 -11.45 17.99 -4.07
CA MET A 158 -12.27 17.54 -5.20
C MET A 158 -13.65 17.03 -4.79
N GLY A 159 -14.00 17.06 -3.51
CA GLY A 159 -15.30 16.60 -2.99
C GLY A 159 -15.41 15.08 -2.77
N HIS A 160 -14.30 14.34 -2.86
CA HIS A 160 -14.29 12.88 -2.69
C HIS A 160 -13.93 12.47 -1.25
N SER A 161 -14.74 12.90 -0.28
CA SER A 161 -14.48 12.69 1.16
C SER A 161 -14.29 11.22 1.55
N PHE A 162 -15.03 10.30 0.91
CA PHE A 162 -14.87 8.86 1.16
C PHE A 162 -13.48 8.34 0.74
N ILE A 163 -12.98 8.78 -0.42
CA ILE A 163 -11.63 8.41 -0.88
C ILE A 163 -10.59 9.07 0.04
N ALA A 164 -10.75 10.36 0.34
CA ALA A 164 -9.85 11.12 1.20
C ALA A 164 -9.68 10.47 2.59
N PHE A 165 -10.77 9.96 3.17
CA PHE A 165 -10.73 9.22 4.44
C PHE A 165 -9.69 8.08 4.43
N TRP A 166 -9.69 7.24 3.38
CA TRP A 166 -8.76 6.11 3.29
C TRP A 166 -7.30 6.56 3.11
N TRP A 167 -7.08 7.69 2.45
CA TRP A 167 -5.74 8.29 2.37
C TRP A 167 -5.28 8.78 3.75
N TYR A 168 -6.16 9.45 4.50
CA TYR A 168 -5.85 9.93 5.86
C TYR A 168 -5.62 8.82 6.88
N MET A 169 -6.18 7.61 6.68
CA MET A 169 -5.90 6.46 7.56
C MET A 169 -4.41 6.14 7.68
N HIS A 170 -3.57 6.56 6.73
CA HIS A 170 -2.12 6.36 6.82
C HIS A 170 -1.47 7.18 7.94
N LEU A 171 -2.12 8.24 8.45
CA LEU A 171 -1.65 8.97 9.63
C LEU A 171 -1.62 8.11 10.90
N ILE A 172 -2.45 7.06 10.96
CA ILE A 172 -2.46 6.11 12.08
C ILE A 172 -1.10 5.40 12.20
N MET A 173 -0.35 5.27 11.10
CA MET A 173 1.00 4.67 11.11
C MET A 173 2.02 5.48 11.91
N LEU A 174 1.74 6.75 12.22
CA LEU A 174 2.56 7.57 13.14
C LEU A 174 2.36 7.19 14.61
N LEU A 175 1.34 6.40 14.94
CA LEU A 175 1.17 5.87 16.30
C LEU A 175 2.28 4.86 16.62
N PRO A 176 2.77 4.81 17.88
CA PRO A 176 3.92 3.98 18.29
C PRO A 176 3.68 2.46 18.18
N LEU A 177 2.47 2.04 17.81
CA LEU A 177 2.16 0.65 17.53
C LEU A 177 2.73 0.19 16.17
N PHE A 178 2.84 1.11 15.21
CA PHE A 178 3.24 0.86 13.83
C PHE A 178 4.73 1.13 13.59
N GLY A 179 5.23 0.73 12.41
CA GLY A 179 6.64 0.89 12.04
C GLY A 179 7.10 2.34 12.11
N ASP A 180 6.40 3.24 11.41
CA ASP A 180 6.78 4.65 11.31
C ASP A 180 6.72 5.35 12.66
N GLY A 181 5.67 5.10 13.45
CA GLY A 181 5.54 5.65 14.79
C GLY A 181 6.62 5.15 15.77
N LYS A 182 7.08 3.91 15.64
CA LYS A 182 8.22 3.41 16.43
C LYS A 182 9.50 4.14 16.07
N GLU A 183 9.78 4.33 14.79
CA GLU A 183 10.96 5.08 14.34
C GLU A 183 10.86 6.56 14.72
N LEU A 184 9.67 7.15 14.64
CA LEU A 184 9.38 8.50 15.09
C LEU A 184 9.71 8.68 16.57
N VAL A 185 9.21 7.79 17.45
CA VAL A 185 9.48 7.87 18.89
C VAL A 185 10.96 7.66 19.20
N LYS A 186 11.62 6.71 18.54
CA LYS A 186 13.07 6.49 18.68
C LYS A 186 13.85 7.76 18.32
N ALA A 187 13.53 8.37 17.18
CA ALA A 187 14.16 9.58 16.70
C ALA A 187 13.95 10.76 17.67
N ILE A 188 12.71 10.99 18.13
CA ILE A 188 12.40 12.03 19.14
C ILE A 188 13.19 11.81 20.43
N THR A 189 13.27 10.56 20.89
CA THR A 189 13.99 10.21 22.12
C THR A 189 15.49 10.46 21.97
N ALA A 190 16.08 10.07 20.83
CA ALA A 190 17.48 10.32 20.53
C ALA A 190 17.81 11.82 20.38
N ILE A 191 16.88 12.63 19.85
CA ILE A 191 17.05 14.10 19.80
C ILE A 191 17.01 14.71 21.21
N ARG A 192 16.16 14.18 22.09
CA ARG A 192 15.99 14.67 23.47
C ARG A 192 17.10 14.25 24.43
N ALA A 193 17.83 13.18 24.12
CA ALA A 193 18.98 12.70 24.90
C ALA A 193 20.32 12.90 24.16
N PRO A 194 20.73 14.13 23.82
CA PRO A 194 22.04 14.36 23.21
C PRO A 194 23.12 14.26 24.29
N GLY A 195 23.57 13.04 24.63
CA GLY A 195 24.74 12.86 25.52
C GLY A 195 24.85 11.58 26.35
N ALA A 196 24.34 10.43 25.90
CA ALA A 196 24.71 9.14 26.52
C ALA A 196 25.88 8.49 25.77
#